data_AF-A0A0B6YJ63-F1
#
_entry.id   AF-A0A0B6YJ63-F1
#
_cell.length_a   1.000
_cell.length_b   1.000
_cell.length_c   1.000
_cell.angle_alpha   90.00
_cell.angle_beta   90.00
_cell.angle_gamma   90.00
#
_symmetry.space_group_name_H-M   'P 1'
#
loop_
_entity.id
_entity.type
_entity.pdbx_description
1 polymer ?
#
loop_
_entity_poly.entity_id
_entity_poly.type
_entity_poly.pdbx_seq_one_letter_code
_entity_poly.pdbx_strand_id
1 'polypeptide(L)'
;GGYTIRDYFTELKKNDDMFFHSQEEILAEYEHIIFNRIEPVLSKLFRDQPGLPIKTEPMPSDGSRGQYMSGTADGIRPGIFYANTFRKVPKYTMVSLTMHEANPGHHLQLSYELTAALPDFRRSKEHSEKFRVPFAFPSYAAFVEGWALYAESLGVDNNLYEKEYELMGYYESEIFRAARLVVDTGLHYFNWTSDKAINFFMNHTAESRDGIELEVDRYITWPGQAV
;
A
#
# COMPACT_ATOMS: atom_id res chain seq x y z
N GLY A 1 17.64 29.88 3.13
CA GLY A 1 16.98 28.61 3.48
C GLY A 1 16.95 27.77 2.22
N GLY A 2 17.42 26.52 2.29
CA GLY A 2 17.44 25.62 1.15
C GLY A 2 16.05 25.05 0.86
N TYR A 3 15.78 24.74 -0.40
CA TYR A 3 14.58 24.03 -0.84
C TYR A 3 14.55 22.63 -0.19
N THR A 4 13.47 22.31 0.51
CA THR A 4 13.33 21.06 1.26
C THR A 4 12.49 20.02 0.50
N ILE A 5 12.55 18.77 0.91
CA ILE A 5 11.66 17.71 0.38
C ILE A 5 10.18 18.04 0.61
N ARG A 6 9.86 18.72 1.72
CA ARG A 6 8.49 19.19 1.98
C ARG A 6 8.07 20.26 0.97
N ASP A 7 8.96 21.18 0.62
CA ASP A 7 8.69 22.18 -0.40
C ASP A 7 8.43 21.51 -1.76
N TYR A 8 9.21 20.48 -2.11
CA TYR A 8 9.00 19.67 -3.30
C TYR A 8 7.58 19.09 -3.40
N PHE A 9 7.15 18.33 -2.39
CA PHE A 9 5.80 17.75 -2.39
C PHE A 9 4.69 18.79 -2.26
N THR A 10 4.95 19.92 -1.61
CA THR A 10 4.01 21.04 -1.53
C THR A 10 3.76 21.63 -2.92
N GLU A 11 4.80 21.79 -3.73
CA GLU A 11 4.64 22.26 -5.12
C GLU A 11 3.96 21.22 -6.01
N LEU A 12 4.29 19.93 -5.87
CA LEU A 12 3.57 18.87 -6.59
C LEU A 12 2.07 18.85 -6.25
N LYS A 13 1.70 19.05 -4.98
CA LYS A 13 0.30 19.08 -4.55
C LYS A 13 -0.48 20.29 -5.07
N LYS A 14 0.20 21.38 -5.46
CA LYS A 14 -0.41 22.55 -6.10
C LYS A 14 -0.54 22.40 -7.62
N ASN A 15 0.26 21.52 -8.22
CA ASN A 15 0.23 21.28 -9.65
C ASN A 15 -0.92 20.34 -10.02
N ASP A 16 -1.95 20.85 -10.70
CA ASP A 16 -3.12 20.05 -11.07
C ASP A 16 -2.78 18.91 -12.06
N ASP A 17 -1.71 19.06 -12.85
CA ASP A 17 -1.19 18.00 -13.74
C ASP A 17 -0.70 16.77 -12.97
N MET A 18 -0.47 16.87 -11.65
CA MET A 18 -0.12 15.74 -10.79
C MET A 18 -1.31 14.88 -10.38
N PHE A 19 -2.51 15.21 -10.82
CA PHE A 19 -3.73 14.49 -10.48
C PHE A 19 -4.47 14.02 -11.73
N PHE A 20 -5.40 13.10 -11.53
CA PHE A 20 -6.39 12.70 -12.51
C PHE A 20 -7.71 13.41 -12.20
N HIS A 21 -8.56 13.53 -13.21
CA HIS A 21 -9.79 14.32 -13.12
C HIS A 21 -11.06 13.47 -13.12
N SER A 22 -10.94 12.15 -13.26
CA SER A 22 -12.05 11.22 -13.17
C SER A 22 -11.65 9.89 -12.51
N GLN A 23 -12.65 9.17 -12.00
CA GLN A 23 -12.48 7.82 -11.48
C GLN A 23 -11.97 6.88 -12.58
N GLU A 24 -12.49 7.03 -13.79
CA GLU A 24 -12.15 6.20 -14.94
C GLU A 24 -10.67 6.35 -15.31
N GLU A 25 -10.14 7.57 -15.28
CA GLU A 25 -8.72 7.84 -15.51
C GLU A 25 -7.83 7.21 -14.43
N ILE A 26 -8.24 7.28 -13.16
CA ILE A 26 -7.50 6.69 -12.03
C ILE A 26 -7.42 5.17 -12.19
N LEU A 27 -8.55 4.51 -12.45
CA LEU A 27 -8.60 3.06 -12.60
C LEU A 27 -7.81 2.61 -13.85
N ALA A 28 -7.96 3.32 -14.97
CA ALA A 28 -7.22 3.03 -16.19
C ALA A 28 -5.70 3.16 -16.00
N GLU A 29 -5.22 4.15 -15.25
CA GLU A 29 -3.79 4.26 -14.96
C GLU A 29 -3.32 3.13 -14.07
N TYR A 30 -4.08 2.71 -13.06
CA TYR A 30 -3.71 1.54 -12.25
C TYR A 30 -3.61 0.26 -13.09
N GLU A 31 -4.56 0.03 -14.00
CA GLU A 31 -4.50 -1.12 -14.93
C GLU A 31 -3.30 -1.02 -15.87
N HIS A 32 -3.03 0.17 -16.41
CA HIS A 32 -1.85 0.41 -17.23
C HIS A 32 -0.55 0.09 -16.47
N ILE A 33 -0.43 0.52 -15.21
CA ILE A 33 0.74 0.19 -14.39
C ILE A 33 0.86 -1.32 -14.19
N ILE A 34 -0.24 -2.03 -13.87
CA ILE A 34 -0.23 -3.48 -13.68
C ILE A 34 0.22 -4.19 -14.96
N PHE A 35 -0.51 -3.99 -16.05
CA PHE A 35 -0.40 -4.83 -17.24
C PHE A 35 0.70 -4.38 -18.21
N ASN A 36 1.04 -3.09 -18.25
CA ASN A 36 2.01 -2.55 -19.20
C ASN A 36 3.38 -2.24 -18.59
N ARG A 37 3.47 -2.01 -17.28
CA ARG A 37 4.74 -1.69 -16.61
C ARG A 37 5.25 -2.86 -15.77
N ILE A 38 4.42 -3.41 -14.88
CA ILE A 38 4.83 -4.41 -13.89
C ILE A 38 4.89 -5.84 -14.48
N GLU A 39 3.82 -6.31 -15.13
CA GLU A 39 3.78 -7.68 -15.65
C GLU A 39 4.96 -8.04 -16.57
N PRO A 40 5.43 -7.16 -17.50
CA PRO A 40 6.56 -7.46 -18.38
C PRO A 40 7.88 -7.75 -17.66
N VAL A 41 8.07 -7.22 -16.44
CA VAL A 41 9.29 -7.47 -15.65
C VAL A 41 9.13 -8.60 -14.64
N LEU A 42 7.89 -9.03 -14.35
CA LEU A 42 7.58 -9.98 -13.29
C LEU A 42 8.28 -11.34 -13.47
N SER A 43 8.41 -11.82 -14.71
CA SER A 43 9.10 -13.07 -15.06
C SER A 43 10.61 -13.04 -14.80
N LYS A 44 11.23 -11.85 -14.75
CA LYS A 44 12.63 -11.69 -14.37
C LYS A 44 12.84 -11.81 -12.86
N LEU A 45 11.78 -11.54 -12.09
CA LEU A 45 11.80 -11.51 -10.62
C LEU A 45 11.30 -12.81 -10.01
N PHE A 46 10.31 -13.46 -10.63
CA PHE A 46 9.65 -14.64 -10.10
C PHE A 46 9.53 -15.71 -11.19
N ARG A 47 10.10 -16.88 -10.89
CA ARG A 47 10.18 -18.02 -11.82
C ARG A 47 8.82 -18.67 -12.10
N ASP A 48 8.04 -18.95 -11.06
CA ASP A 48 6.85 -19.81 -11.15
C ASP A 48 5.61 -19.08 -10.63
N GLN A 49 5.04 -18.17 -11.43
CA GLN A 49 3.90 -17.34 -11.01
C GLN A 49 2.58 -18.12 -11.07
N PRO A 50 1.68 -18.01 -10.06
CA PRO A 50 0.37 -18.66 -10.09
C PRO A 50 -0.54 -18.21 -11.24
N GLY A 51 -0.32 -16.99 -11.76
CA GLY A 51 -1.07 -16.47 -12.91
C GLY A 51 -2.56 -16.26 -12.67
N LEU A 52 -2.99 -16.05 -11.42
CA LEU A 52 -4.38 -15.74 -11.12
C LEU A 52 -4.73 -14.34 -11.67
N PRO A 53 -5.97 -14.13 -12.17
CA PRO A 53 -6.35 -12.84 -12.74
C PRO A 53 -6.57 -11.78 -11.66
N ILE A 54 -6.33 -10.52 -12.03
CA ILE A 54 -6.60 -9.33 -11.23
C ILE A 54 -7.38 -8.31 -12.05
N LYS A 55 -8.20 -7.49 -11.38
CA LYS A 55 -8.82 -6.29 -11.94
C LYS A 55 -8.77 -5.14 -10.94
N THR A 56 -9.02 -3.92 -11.42
CA THR A 56 -9.21 -2.75 -10.57
C THR A 56 -10.67 -2.42 -10.40
N GLU A 57 -11.07 -1.96 -9.21
CA GLU A 57 -12.42 -1.46 -8.95
C GLU A 57 -12.36 -0.23 -8.04
N PRO A 58 -13.33 0.69 -8.10
CA PRO A 58 -13.41 1.76 -7.12
C PRO A 58 -13.78 1.18 -5.75
N MET A 59 -13.22 1.75 -4.68
CA MET A 59 -13.67 1.42 -3.32
C MET A 59 -15.18 1.70 -3.16
N PRO A 60 -15.92 0.88 -2.39
CA PRO A 60 -17.34 1.10 -2.14
C PRO A 60 -17.63 2.29 -1.20
N SER A 61 -16.62 2.75 -0.46
CA SER A 61 -16.70 3.89 0.46
C SER A 61 -15.32 4.52 0.62
N ASP A 62 -15.28 5.81 1.00
CA ASP A 62 -14.04 6.49 1.33
C ASP A 62 -13.33 5.81 2.53
N GLY A 63 -12.00 5.78 2.52
CA GLY A 63 -11.21 4.99 3.47
C GLY A 63 -9.71 5.05 3.17
N SER A 64 -9.04 3.88 3.16
CA SER A 64 -7.62 3.75 2.77
C SER A 64 -7.39 4.22 1.34
N ARG A 65 -6.13 4.36 0.91
CA ARG A 65 -5.79 4.72 -0.49
C ARG A 65 -6.09 3.58 -1.47
N GLY A 66 -5.88 2.35 -1.02
CA GLY A 66 -6.10 1.12 -1.76
C GLY A 66 -6.36 -0.04 -0.82
N GLN A 67 -6.87 -1.13 -1.38
CA GLN A 67 -7.01 -2.42 -0.69
C GLN A 67 -7.05 -3.56 -1.70
N TYR A 68 -6.31 -4.62 -1.45
CA TYR A 68 -6.42 -5.86 -2.18
C TYR A 68 -7.43 -6.84 -1.56
N MET A 69 -8.26 -7.45 -2.40
CA MET A 69 -9.12 -8.58 -2.06
C MET A 69 -8.73 -9.81 -2.90
N SER A 70 -8.47 -10.93 -2.23
CA SER A 70 -8.09 -12.19 -2.89
C SER A 70 -9.20 -12.75 -3.78
N GLY A 71 -8.81 -13.30 -4.93
CA GLY A 71 -9.70 -14.04 -5.83
C GLY A 71 -10.01 -15.46 -5.34
N THR A 72 -10.46 -16.33 -6.25
CA THR A 72 -10.62 -17.78 -6.00
C THR A 72 -9.47 -18.58 -6.60
N ALA A 73 -9.16 -19.74 -6.02
CA ALA A 73 -8.04 -20.60 -6.44
C ALA A 73 -8.19 -21.13 -7.87
N ASP A 74 -9.43 -21.22 -8.36
CA ASP A 74 -9.78 -21.61 -9.73
C ASP A 74 -9.74 -20.44 -10.73
N GLY A 75 -9.46 -19.22 -10.27
CA GLY A 75 -9.40 -18.00 -11.09
C GLY A 75 -10.75 -17.50 -11.60
N ILE A 76 -11.88 -18.14 -11.25
CA ILE A 76 -13.22 -17.72 -11.70
C ILE A 76 -13.55 -16.32 -11.17
N ARG A 77 -13.25 -16.07 -9.89
CA ARG A 77 -13.30 -14.74 -9.30
C ARG A 77 -11.88 -14.16 -9.29
N PRO A 78 -11.61 -13.09 -10.05
CA PRO A 78 -10.30 -12.46 -10.01
C PRO A 78 -10.03 -11.83 -8.64
N GLY A 79 -8.75 -11.64 -8.33
CA GLY A 79 -8.35 -10.70 -7.29
C GLY A 79 -8.79 -9.29 -7.67
N ILE A 80 -9.08 -8.45 -6.68
CA ILE A 80 -9.53 -7.08 -6.90
C ILE A 80 -8.60 -6.14 -6.17
N PHE A 81 -7.97 -5.23 -6.91
CA PHE A 81 -7.36 -4.04 -6.33
C PHE A 81 -8.43 -2.94 -6.28
N TYR A 82 -8.95 -2.69 -5.09
CA TYR A 82 -9.83 -1.57 -4.82
C TYR A 82 -9.01 -0.28 -4.67
N ALA A 83 -9.26 0.70 -5.54
CA ALA A 83 -8.64 2.00 -5.50
C ALA A 83 -9.60 3.06 -4.94
N ASN A 84 -9.11 3.91 -4.04
CA ASN A 84 -9.91 5.02 -3.54
C ASN A 84 -9.95 6.17 -4.54
N THR A 85 -11.14 6.42 -5.07
CA THR A 85 -11.41 7.49 -6.05
C THR A 85 -12.26 8.62 -5.47
N PHE A 86 -12.58 8.60 -4.18
CA PHE A 86 -13.32 9.66 -3.48
C PHE A 86 -12.46 10.91 -3.23
N ARG A 87 -11.14 10.79 -3.36
CA ARG A 87 -10.15 11.84 -3.10
C ARG A 87 -9.24 12.02 -4.31
N LYS A 88 -8.59 13.19 -4.41
CA LYS A 88 -7.55 13.41 -5.42
C LYS A 88 -6.41 12.40 -5.21
N VAL A 89 -6.09 11.63 -6.26
CA VAL A 89 -5.00 10.66 -6.28
C VAL A 89 -3.77 11.28 -6.93
N PRO A 90 -2.67 11.52 -6.19
CA PRO A 90 -1.45 12.04 -6.79
C PRO A 90 -0.74 10.98 -7.65
N LYS A 91 -0.33 11.34 -8.86
CA LYS A 91 0.41 10.46 -9.79
C LYS A 91 1.67 9.86 -9.16
N TYR A 92 2.35 10.59 -8.28
CA TYR A 92 3.57 10.11 -7.62
C TYR A 92 3.36 8.95 -6.65
N THR A 93 2.12 8.65 -6.22
CA THR A 93 1.86 7.52 -5.30
C THR A 93 1.41 6.26 -6.01
N MET A 94 1.12 6.31 -7.31
CA MET A 94 0.39 5.23 -7.97
C MET A 94 1.24 3.99 -8.19
N VAL A 95 2.48 4.14 -8.67
CA VAL A 95 3.36 2.98 -8.95
C VAL A 95 3.62 2.16 -7.68
N SER A 96 4.00 2.83 -6.59
CA SER A 96 4.25 2.15 -5.31
C SER A 96 2.98 1.48 -4.77
N LEU A 97 1.83 2.16 -4.81
CA LEU A 97 0.57 1.56 -4.36
C LEU A 97 0.15 0.37 -5.25
N THR A 98 0.34 0.44 -6.56
CA THR A 98 0.08 -0.69 -7.45
C THR A 98 0.98 -1.86 -7.10
N MET A 99 2.28 -1.62 -6.90
CA MET A 99 3.21 -2.68 -6.52
C MET A 99 2.86 -3.31 -5.17
N HIS A 100 2.29 -2.52 -4.25
CA HIS A 100 1.84 -2.96 -2.94
C HIS A 100 0.60 -3.86 -3.01
N GLU A 101 -0.47 -3.38 -3.66
CA GLU A 101 -1.78 -4.05 -3.68
C GLU A 101 -1.89 -5.13 -4.76
N ALA A 102 -1.24 -4.93 -5.90
CA ALA A 102 -1.27 -5.84 -7.05
C ALA A 102 0.01 -6.70 -7.10
N ASN A 103 0.58 -6.86 -8.29
CA ASN A 103 1.86 -7.53 -8.46
C ASN A 103 3.01 -6.54 -8.22
N PRO A 104 4.15 -6.95 -7.64
CA PRO A 104 4.42 -8.25 -7.04
C PRO A 104 4.01 -8.35 -5.55
N GLY A 105 3.26 -7.39 -5.01
CA GLY A 105 2.83 -7.35 -3.62
C GLY A 105 1.72 -8.34 -3.27
N HIS A 106 0.63 -7.85 -2.68
CA HIS A 106 -0.43 -8.68 -2.11
C HIS A 106 -1.03 -9.67 -3.09
N HIS A 107 -1.31 -9.24 -4.33
CA HIS A 107 -1.90 -10.13 -5.32
C HIS A 107 -1.01 -11.35 -5.60
N LEU A 108 0.27 -11.14 -5.83
CA LEU A 108 1.20 -12.24 -6.11
C LEU A 108 1.35 -13.15 -4.88
N GLN A 109 1.61 -12.57 -3.72
CA GLN A 109 1.81 -13.30 -2.46
C GLN A 109 0.61 -14.19 -2.14
N LEU A 110 -0.59 -13.62 -2.14
CA LEU A 110 -1.80 -14.33 -1.74
C LEU A 110 -2.22 -15.31 -2.83
N SER A 111 -1.89 -15.07 -4.10
CA SER A 111 -2.07 -16.07 -5.16
C SER A 111 -1.18 -17.30 -4.95
N TYR A 112 0.06 -17.12 -4.49
CA TYR A 112 0.93 -18.25 -4.11
C TYR A 112 0.34 -19.01 -2.93
N GLU A 113 -0.10 -18.31 -1.89
CA GLU A 113 -0.71 -18.92 -0.71
C GLU A 113 -1.97 -19.74 -1.08
N LEU A 114 -2.81 -19.19 -1.94
CA LEU A 114 -4.07 -19.78 -2.37
C LEU A 114 -3.88 -21.03 -3.24
N THR A 115 -2.85 -21.06 -4.08
CA THR A 115 -2.58 -22.16 -5.03
C THR A 115 -1.59 -23.20 -4.50
N ALA A 116 -0.92 -22.94 -3.37
CA ALA A 116 0.05 -23.85 -2.81
C ALA A 116 -0.57 -25.18 -2.34
N ALA A 117 0.23 -26.24 -2.33
CA ALA A 117 -0.11 -27.51 -1.72
C ALA A 117 0.07 -27.45 -0.18
N LEU A 118 -0.68 -26.57 0.48
CA LEU A 118 -0.69 -26.38 1.93
C LEU A 118 -2.02 -26.84 2.56
N PRO A 119 -2.06 -27.14 3.86
CA PRO A 119 -3.33 -27.35 4.57
C PRO A 119 -4.25 -26.13 4.46
N ASP A 120 -5.57 -26.34 4.40
CA ASP A 120 -6.55 -25.27 4.16
C ASP A 120 -6.44 -24.09 5.13
N PHE A 121 -6.14 -24.35 6.41
CA PHE A 121 -5.96 -23.29 7.41
C PHE A 121 -4.74 -22.38 7.16
N ARG A 122 -3.83 -22.78 6.27
CA ARG A 122 -2.69 -21.99 5.79
C ARG A 122 -2.91 -21.40 4.39
N ARG A 123 -4.03 -21.73 3.71
CA ARG A 123 -4.37 -21.24 2.35
C ARG A 123 -5.50 -20.24 2.35
N SER A 124 -6.50 -20.48 3.21
CA SER A 124 -7.71 -19.68 3.29
C SER A 124 -7.84 -19.11 4.70
N LYS A 125 -7.49 -17.84 4.83
CA LYS A 125 -7.59 -17.08 6.07
C LYS A 125 -9.07 -16.85 6.42
N GLU A 126 -9.88 -16.35 5.49
CA GLU A 126 -11.25 -15.92 5.79
C GLU A 126 -12.25 -17.02 6.18
N HIS A 127 -12.01 -18.29 5.82
CA HIS A 127 -13.01 -19.36 5.98
C HIS A 127 -12.83 -20.30 7.17
N SER A 128 -11.78 -20.16 7.97
CA SER A 128 -11.66 -21.00 9.17
C SER A 128 -12.49 -20.40 10.30
N GLU A 129 -13.32 -21.22 10.97
CA GLU A 129 -14.06 -20.80 12.19
C GLU A 129 -13.13 -20.23 13.29
N LYS A 130 -11.81 -20.39 13.13
CA LYS A 130 -10.76 -19.81 13.96
C LYS A 130 -10.58 -18.28 13.79
N PHE A 131 -11.14 -17.66 12.75
CA PHE A 131 -11.24 -16.19 12.65
C PHE A 131 -12.40 -15.61 13.48
N ARG A 132 -13.22 -16.46 14.11
CA ARG A 132 -14.28 -16.03 15.06
C ARG A 132 -13.74 -15.80 16.49
N VAL A 133 -12.45 -16.04 16.71
CA VAL A 133 -11.76 -15.82 17.99
C VAL A 133 -10.99 -14.49 17.87
N PRO A 134 -10.99 -13.60 18.88
CA PRO A 134 -10.35 -12.26 18.81
C PRO A 134 -8.80 -12.27 18.68
N PHE A 135 -8.22 -13.39 18.30
CA PHE A 135 -6.79 -13.64 18.10
C PHE A 135 -6.49 -13.92 16.61
N ALA A 136 -6.95 -13.04 15.71
CA ALA A 136 -6.33 -12.92 14.39
C ALA A 136 -4.94 -12.31 14.62
N PHE A 137 -3.95 -13.17 14.85
CA PHE A 137 -2.63 -12.77 15.33
C PHE A 137 -1.99 -11.67 14.45
N PRO A 138 -1.41 -10.61 15.04
CA PRO A 138 -0.63 -9.60 14.32
C PRO A 138 0.64 -10.17 13.63
N SER A 139 1.03 -11.42 13.89
CA SER A 139 2.19 -12.06 13.27
C SER A 139 2.07 -12.26 11.75
N TYR A 140 0.86 -12.28 11.18
CA TYR A 140 0.67 -12.30 9.74
C TYR A 140 0.77 -10.91 9.10
N ALA A 141 0.44 -9.84 9.83
CA ALA A 141 0.52 -8.47 9.29
C ALA A 141 1.97 -8.15 8.89
N ALA A 142 2.94 -8.45 9.76
CA ALA A 142 4.35 -8.25 9.45
C ALA A 142 4.81 -9.00 8.18
N PHE A 143 4.34 -10.23 7.96
CA PHE A 143 4.69 -11.00 6.75
C PHE A 143 3.95 -10.50 5.50
N VAL A 144 2.67 -10.15 5.60
CA VAL A 144 1.84 -9.70 4.47
C VAL A 144 2.19 -8.27 4.06
N GLU A 145 2.19 -7.34 5.01
CA GLU A 145 2.56 -5.95 4.80
C GLU A 145 4.05 -5.84 4.47
N GLY A 146 4.92 -6.52 5.22
CA GLY A 146 6.36 -6.51 4.96
C GLY A 146 6.72 -7.03 3.57
N TRP A 147 5.99 -8.03 3.06
CA TRP A 147 6.13 -8.47 1.67
C TRP A 147 5.74 -7.37 0.68
N ALA A 148 4.61 -6.71 0.89
CA ALA A 148 4.16 -5.64 0.00
C ALA A 148 5.11 -4.44 0.02
N LEU A 149 5.69 -4.09 1.17
CA LEU A 149 6.75 -3.07 1.25
C LEU A 149 8.04 -3.49 0.53
N TYR A 150 8.44 -4.75 0.68
CA TYR A 150 9.55 -5.30 -0.08
C TYR A 150 9.26 -5.25 -1.59
N ALA A 151 8.04 -5.59 -2.02
CA ALA A 151 7.62 -5.52 -3.41
C ALA A 151 7.77 -4.11 -3.99
N GLU A 152 7.41 -3.05 -3.24
CA GLU A 152 7.63 -1.67 -3.67
C GLU A 152 9.10 -1.35 -3.96
N SER A 153 10.02 -1.89 -3.16
CA SER A 153 11.47 -1.69 -3.35
C SER A 153 12.01 -2.33 -4.63
N LEU A 154 11.40 -3.44 -5.08
CA LEU A 154 11.77 -4.09 -6.35
C LEU A 154 11.52 -3.17 -7.55
N GLY A 155 10.63 -2.18 -7.42
CA GLY A 155 10.39 -1.20 -8.46
C GLY A 155 11.59 -0.32 -8.74
N VAL A 156 12.38 0.00 -7.70
CA VAL A 156 13.63 0.76 -7.84
C VAL A 156 14.65 -0.05 -8.62
N ASP A 157 14.86 -1.31 -8.23
CA ASP A 157 15.85 -2.19 -8.85
C ASP A 157 15.53 -2.55 -10.32
N ASN A 158 14.28 -2.36 -10.74
CA ASN A 158 13.79 -2.73 -12.07
C ASN A 158 13.34 -1.53 -12.92
N ASN A 159 13.65 -0.30 -12.50
CA ASN A 159 13.31 0.94 -13.22
C ASN A 159 11.79 1.09 -13.48
N LEU A 160 10.95 0.62 -12.56
CA LEU A 160 9.50 0.78 -12.67
C LEU A 160 9.04 2.19 -12.30
N TYR A 161 9.81 2.93 -11.50
CA TYR A 161 9.59 4.35 -11.26
C TYR A 161 10.23 5.16 -12.39
N GLU A 162 9.49 5.36 -13.48
CA GLU A 162 10.01 5.93 -14.74
C GLU A 162 10.24 7.43 -14.65
N LYS A 163 9.48 8.11 -13.78
CA LYS A 163 9.55 9.55 -13.59
C LYS A 163 10.10 9.86 -12.20
N GLU A 164 10.91 10.92 -12.10
CA GLU A 164 11.54 11.33 -10.84
C GLU A 164 10.53 11.53 -9.71
N TYR A 165 9.34 12.08 -10.01
CA TYR A 165 8.30 12.28 -9.00
C TYR A 165 7.75 10.95 -8.47
N GLU A 166 7.71 9.88 -9.29
CA GLU A 166 7.23 8.56 -8.84
C GLU A 166 8.24 7.93 -7.87
N LEU A 167 9.54 8.04 -8.18
CA LEU A 167 10.61 7.59 -7.30
C LEU A 167 10.62 8.36 -5.98
N MET A 168 10.46 9.68 -6.05
CA MET A 168 10.32 10.51 -4.86
C MET A 168 9.09 10.12 -4.04
N GLY A 169 7.95 9.85 -4.69
CA GLY A 169 6.73 9.39 -4.03
C GLY A 169 6.90 8.04 -3.33
N TYR A 170 7.65 7.11 -3.91
CA TYR A 170 8.07 5.87 -3.24
C TYR A 170 8.86 6.16 -1.97
N TYR A 171 9.91 6.98 -2.05
CA TYR A 171 10.73 7.32 -0.87
C TYR A 171 9.94 8.05 0.21
N GLU A 172 9.00 8.92 -0.17
CA GLU A 172 8.10 9.57 0.79
C GLU A 172 7.22 8.54 1.52
N SER A 173 6.69 7.57 0.79
CA SER A 173 5.89 6.49 1.35
C SER A 173 6.70 5.58 2.28
N GLU A 174 7.95 5.29 1.92
CA GLU A 174 8.89 4.53 2.75
C GLU A 174 9.23 5.29 4.04
N ILE A 175 9.56 6.59 3.96
CA ILE A 175 9.81 7.45 5.11
C ILE A 175 8.58 7.53 6.01
N PHE A 176 7.38 7.66 5.42
CA PHE A 176 6.14 7.70 6.17
C PHE A 176 5.94 6.41 6.98
N ARG A 177 6.23 5.24 6.39
CA ARG A 177 6.15 3.95 7.09
C ARG A 177 7.25 3.76 8.12
N ALA A 178 8.46 4.26 7.89
CA ALA A 178 9.49 4.30 8.92
C ALA A 178 9.09 5.20 10.10
N ALA A 179 8.43 6.33 9.83
CA ALA A 179 7.90 7.21 10.87
C ALA A 179 6.80 6.54 11.70
N ARG A 180 6.01 5.61 11.13
CA ARG A 180 5.04 4.80 11.89
C ARG A 180 5.68 4.02 13.03
N LEU A 181 6.84 3.41 12.81
CA LEU A 181 7.59 2.69 13.84
C LEU A 181 7.92 3.59 15.04
N VAL A 182 8.35 4.82 14.76
CA VAL A 182 8.69 5.80 15.80
C VAL A 182 7.45 6.30 16.51
N VAL A 183 6.36 6.56 15.79
CA VAL A 183 5.14 7.09 16.38
C VAL A 183 4.39 6.04 17.20
N ASP A 184 4.21 4.82 16.71
CA ASP A 184 3.52 3.77 17.45
C ASP A 184 4.26 3.43 18.76
N THR A 185 5.58 3.22 18.70
CA THR A 185 6.40 3.03 19.90
C THR A 185 6.44 4.29 20.77
N GLY A 186 6.44 5.47 20.16
CA GLY A 186 6.34 6.76 20.84
C GLY A 186 5.10 6.84 21.72
N LEU A 187 3.93 6.57 21.13
CA LEU A 187 2.63 6.59 21.80
C LEU A 187 2.54 5.53 22.89
N HIS A 188 2.93 4.28 22.59
CA HIS A 188 2.59 3.13 23.43
C HIS A 188 3.68 2.70 24.43
N TYR A 189 4.92 3.14 24.24
CA TYR A 189 6.04 2.81 25.15
C TYR A 189 6.70 4.04 25.75
N PHE A 190 6.90 5.11 24.97
CA PHE A 190 7.58 6.33 25.41
C PHE A 190 6.64 7.44 25.93
N ASN A 191 5.36 7.14 26.14
CA ASN A 191 4.33 8.07 26.63
C ASN A 191 4.25 9.39 25.82
N TRP A 192 4.39 9.33 24.49
CA TRP A 192 4.14 10.49 23.66
C TRP A 192 2.66 10.87 23.70
N THR A 193 2.36 12.16 23.71
CA THR A 193 1.01 12.66 23.46
C THR A 193 0.68 12.56 21.97
N SER A 194 -0.62 12.56 21.64
CA SER A 194 -1.08 12.64 20.24
C SER A 194 -0.46 13.86 19.52
N ASP A 195 -0.43 15.03 20.16
CA ASP A 195 0.22 16.22 19.60
C ASP A 195 1.70 16.00 19.28
N LYS A 196 2.44 15.27 20.13
CA LYS A 196 3.85 14.98 19.87
C LYS A 196 4.01 14.02 18.68
N ALA A 197 3.14 13.01 18.57
CA ALA A 197 3.09 12.10 17.43
C ALA A 197 2.77 12.83 16.11
N ILE A 198 1.74 13.69 16.11
CA ILE A 198 1.36 14.51 14.96
C ILE A 198 2.53 15.42 14.55
N ASN A 199 3.13 16.15 15.51
CA ASN A 199 4.26 17.02 15.23
C ASN A 199 5.48 16.26 14.70
N PHE A 200 5.73 15.05 15.18
CA PHE A 200 6.79 14.19 14.65
C PHE A 200 6.54 13.87 13.18
N PHE A 201 5.36 13.36 12.83
CA PHE A 201 5.00 13.09 11.43
C PHE A 201 5.13 14.33 10.57
N MET A 202 4.51 15.44 10.99
CA MET A 202 4.57 16.71 10.27
C MET A 202 6.01 17.07 9.95
N ASN A 203 6.95 16.88 10.89
CA ASN A 203 8.37 17.21 10.74
C ASN A 203 9.19 16.26 9.87
N HIS A 204 8.73 15.04 9.61
CA HIS A 204 9.53 14.01 8.92
C HIS A 204 8.90 13.52 7.61
N THR A 205 7.64 13.84 7.34
CA THR A 205 6.92 13.39 6.14
C THR A 205 6.37 14.58 5.35
N ALA A 206 5.88 14.31 4.14
CA ALA A 206 5.25 15.33 3.32
C ALA A 206 3.72 15.27 3.38
N GLU A 207 3.15 14.43 4.25
CA GLU A 207 1.72 14.22 4.39
C GLU A 207 0.96 15.46 4.90
N SER A 208 -0.33 15.52 4.60
CA SER A 208 -1.19 16.58 5.14
C SER A 208 -1.46 16.35 6.63
N ARG A 209 -1.72 17.44 7.36
CA ARG A 209 -2.08 17.37 8.78
C ARG A 209 -3.32 16.49 9.00
N ASP A 210 -4.36 16.68 8.19
CA ASP A 210 -5.60 15.89 8.26
C ASP A 210 -5.34 14.39 8.06
N GLY A 211 -4.44 14.03 7.12
CA GLY A 211 -4.04 12.64 6.90
C GLY A 211 -3.27 12.06 8.09
N ILE A 212 -2.36 12.86 8.66
CA ILE A 212 -1.57 12.47 9.83
C ILE A 212 -2.46 12.28 11.08
N GLU A 213 -3.43 13.17 11.32
CA GLU A 213 -4.35 13.07 12.45
C GLU A 213 -5.17 11.77 12.38
N LEU A 214 -5.74 11.46 11.21
CA LEU A 214 -6.47 10.20 11.00
C LEU A 214 -5.60 8.96 11.28
N GLU A 215 -4.33 9.00 10.88
CA GLU A 215 -3.39 7.90 11.10
C GLU A 215 -2.98 7.78 12.56
N VAL A 216 -2.73 8.90 13.25
CA VAL A 216 -2.42 8.90 14.70
C VAL A 216 -3.61 8.36 15.51
N ASP A 217 -4.83 8.79 15.21
CA ASP A 217 -6.05 8.26 15.86
C ASP A 217 -6.19 6.75 15.64
N ARG A 218 -5.84 6.26 14.44
CA ARG A 218 -5.79 4.83 14.13
C ARG A 218 -4.75 4.10 14.98
N TYR A 219 -3.54 4.64 15.15
CA TYR A 219 -2.50 4.00 15.95
C TYR A 219 -2.83 3.95 17.45
N ILE A 220 -3.55 4.97 17.96
CA ILE A 220 -4.05 4.98 19.34
C ILE A 220 -5.04 3.82 19.56
N THR A 221 -5.91 3.56 18.58
CA THR A 221 -6.97 2.54 18.68
C THR A 221 -6.50 1.13 18.30
N TRP A 222 -5.36 1.01 17.60
CA TRP A 222 -4.81 -0.28 17.17
C TRP A 222 -3.29 -0.39 17.41
N PRO A 223 -2.85 -0.55 18.67
CA PRO A 223 -1.43 -0.58 19.03
C PRO A 223 -0.67 -1.69 18.31
N GLY A 224 0.48 -1.35 17.72
CA GLY A 224 1.38 -2.30 17.07
C GLY A 224 0.99 -2.72 15.65
N GLN A 225 -0.15 -2.27 15.11
CA GLN A 225 -0.51 -2.52 13.70
C GLN A 225 0.33 -1.70 12.72
N ALA A 226 0.80 -0.54 13.17
CA ALA A 226 1.61 0.36 12.36
C ALA A 226 3.08 -0.08 12.24
N VAL A 227 3.45 -1.18 12.91
CA VAL A 227 4.82 -1.69 13.10
C VAL A 227 5.04 -2.98 12.32
#